data_AF-A0A956M0W0-F1
#
_entry.id   AF-A0A956M0W0-F1
#
_cell.length_a   1.000
_cell.length_b   1.000
_cell.length_c   1.000
_cell.angle_alpha   90.00
_cell.angle_beta   90.00
_cell.angle_gamma   90.00
#
_symmetry.space_group_name_H-M   'P 1'
#
loop_
_entity.id
_entity.type
_entity.pdbx_description
1 polymer ?
#
loop_
_entity_poly.entity_id
_entity_poly.type
_entity_poly.pdbx_seq_one_letter_code
_entity_poly.pdbx_strand_id
1 'polypeptide(L)'
;MSRLGGRSGGSTAGASVHEEETLDQVKIDRQLLRRLAVFIRPYTRRVVIAIAILLVSSVIDLVFPLLIKRGIDDCIRPGSLHELFQLSLIYLGLLIANFALRYAHLYLTGWIGQQVMHDLRVRIFRHVQSLQIAYFDRNPVGRTMTRLTSDVEALNQLFTSGIVSAFGDIITLIGITVVLFWLNVKLALVTLVVVPLLFTASMIFRSKVRRAYAIMRIKLAAMNAFLQESIAGIALIHLFDRQRTQRAHFDQLNADHRDALLRTVFYYSVFFPTVEILEALAVALILWVGGGQVIQNVITLGALVAFVQYSERFFRPIRDLSERYNVLQGAMAS
;
A
#
# COMPACT_ATOMS: atom_id res chain seq x y z
N MET A 1 -60.36 12.12 20.02
CA MET A 1 -59.45 11.02 20.40
C MET A 1 -58.96 10.34 19.13
N SER A 2 -57.73 10.61 18.70
CA SER A 2 -56.96 9.66 17.86
C SER A 2 -55.48 10.04 17.93
N ARG A 3 -54.75 9.30 18.77
CA ARG A 3 -53.29 9.28 18.78
C ARG A 3 -52.85 8.38 17.63
N LEU A 4 -52.10 8.92 16.67
CA LEU A 4 -51.19 8.12 15.85
C LEU A 4 -49.79 8.70 16.03
N GLY A 5 -49.12 8.17 17.05
CA GLY A 5 -47.71 8.37 17.34
C GLY A 5 -46.84 7.53 16.40
N GLY A 6 -45.69 8.09 16.08
CA GLY A 6 -44.80 7.66 15.01
C GLY A 6 -44.07 6.34 15.20
N ARG A 7 -43.71 5.77 14.05
CA ARG A 7 -42.67 4.77 13.72
C ARG A 7 -42.32 5.12 12.26
N SER A 8 -41.09 5.15 11.76
CA SER A 8 -39.77 4.71 12.22
C SER A 8 -38.76 5.24 11.18
N GLY A 9 -37.92 6.22 11.55
CA GLY A 9 -36.87 6.78 10.67
C GLY A 9 -35.49 6.16 10.83
N GLY A 10 -35.35 5.06 11.57
CA GLY A 10 -34.05 4.53 12.01
C GLY A 10 -33.46 3.39 11.16
N SER A 11 -34.15 2.86 10.16
CA SER A 11 -33.76 1.57 9.56
C SER A 11 -32.87 1.65 8.31
N THR A 12 -32.82 2.78 7.60
CA THR A 12 -32.07 2.87 6.34
C THR A 12 -30.58 3.12 6.54
N ALA A 13 -30.19 3.88 7.56
CA ALA A 13 -28.79 4.12 7.89
C ALA A 13 -28.08 2.87 8.45
N GLY A 14 -28.80 1.99 9.16
CA GLY A 14 -28.23 0.72 9.65
C GLY A 14 -28.05 -0.32 8.54
N ALA A 15 -28.94 -0.33 7.54
CA ALA A 15 -28.86 -1.22 6.39
C ALA A 15 -27.69 -0.85 5.46
N SER A 16 -27.47 0.44 5.20
CA SER A 16 -26.32 0.91 4.40
C SER A 16 -24.98 0.67 5.09
N VAL A 17 -24.93 0.78 6.44
CA VAL A 17 -23.74 0.43 7.24
C VAL A 17 -23.43 -1.06 7.12
N HIS A 18 -24.43 -1.94 7.18
CA HIS A 18 -24.21 -3.38 7.03
C HIS A 18 -23.90 -3.79 5.57
N GLU A 19 -24.53 -3.20 4.56
CA GLU A 19 -24.19 -3.46 3.15
C GLU A 19 -22.76 -2.99 2.80
N GLU A 20 -22.33 -1.83 3.30
CA GLU A 20 -20.95 -1.37 3.12
C GLU A 20 -19.93 -2.16 3.97
N GLU A 21 -20.29 -2.58 5.20
CA GLU A 21 -19.48 -3.52 5.99
C GLU A 21 -19.32 -4.88 5.30
N THR A 22 -20.33 -5.33 4.53
CA THR A 22 -20.23 -6.56 3.72
C THR A 22 -19.41 -6.38 2.45
N LEU A 23 -19.41 -5.19 1.84
CA LEU A 23 -18.55 -4.85 0.70
C LEU A 23 -17.06 -4.79 1.09
N ASP A 24 -16.73 -4.44 2.34
CA ASP A 24 -15.34 -4.42 2.84
C ASP A 24 -14.84 -5.80 3.36
N GLN A 25 -15.70 -6.83 3.36
CA GLN A 25 -15.33 -8.23 3.64
C GLN A 25 -14.90 -9.00 2.38
N VAL A 26 -14.30 -8.36 1.39
CA VAL A 26 -13.66 -9.10 0.29
C VAL A 26 -12.44 -9.85 0.84
N LYS A 27 -12.67 -11.06 1.35
CA LYS A 27 -11.65 -12.11 1.42
C LYS A 27 -11.08 -12.22 0.02
N ILE A 28 -9.76 -12.36 -0.10
CA ILE A 28 -9.10 -12.58 -1.38
C ILE A 28 -9.79 -13.75 -2.07
N ASP A 29 -10.66 -13.44 -3.03
CA ASP A 29 -11.42 -14.48 -3.70
C ASP A 29 -10.48 -15.10 -4.71
N ARG A 30 -10.03 -16.31 -4.37
CA ARG A 30 -9.13 -17.10 -5.21
C ARG A 30 -9.71 -17.30 -6.60
N GLN A 31 -11.04 -17.25 -6.77
CA GLN A 31 -11.68 -17.29 -8.07
C GLN A 31 -11.48 -16.01 -8.89
N LEU A 32 -11.56 -14.83 -8.27
CA LEU A 32 -11.30 -13.54 -8.92
C LEU A 32 -9.84 -13.44 -9.37
N LEU A 33 -8.88 -13.80 -8.50
CA LEU A 33 -7.46 -13.85 -8.86
C LEU A 33 -7.20 -14.81 -10.03
N ARG A 34 -7.88 -15.97 -10.06
CA ARG A 34 -7.75 -16.95 -11.14
C ARG A 34 -8.33 -16.43 -12.46
N ARG A 35 -9.43 -15.68 -12.43
CA ARG A 35 -10.00 -15.00 -13.61
C ARG A 35 -9.08 -13.89 -14.12
N LEU A 36 -8.48 -13.11 -13.22
CA LEU A 36 -7.51 -12.07 -13.58
C LEU A 36 -6.26 -12.68 -14.23
N ALA A 37 -5.76 -13.80 -13.69
CA ALA A 37 -4.61 -14.51 -14.22
C ALA A 37 -4.79 -14.96 -15.69
N VAL A 38 -6.03 -15.16 -16.15
CA VAL A 38 -6.31 -15.48 -17.56
C VAL A 38 -5.95 -14.31 -18.49
N PHE A 39 -6.16 -13.06 -18.06
CA PHE A 39 -5.82 -11.86 -18.84
C PHE A 39 -4.33 -11.56 -18.85
N ILE A 40 -3.62 -12.00 -17.80
CA ILE A 40 -2.16 -11.86 -17.70
C ILE A 40 -1.44 -12.98 -18.47
N ARG A 41 -2.13 -14.11 -18.75
CA ARG A 41 -1.57 -15.29 -19.44
C ARG A 41 -0.76 -14.97 -20.71
N PRO A 42 -1.21 -14.08 -21.62
CA PRO A 42 -0.45 -13.70 -22.81
C PRO A 42 0.89 -13.00 -22.49
N TYR A 43 0.99 -12.36 -21.33
CA TYR A 43 2.14 -11.58 -20.89
C TYR A 43 3.03 -12.31 -19.87
N THR A 44 2.76 -13.59 -19.59
CA THR A 44 3.47 -14.40 -18.58
C THR A 44 4.98 -14.36 -18.70
N ARG A 45 5.53 -14.46 -19.91
CA ARG A 45 7.00 -14.36 -20.12
C ARG A 45 7.55 -13.03 -19.61
N ARG A 46 6.88 -11.92 -19.92
CA ARG A 46 7.31 -10.57 -19.50
C ARG A 46 7.15 -10.37 -17.99
N VAL A 47 6.09 -10.93 -17.41
CA VAL A 47 5.89 -10.93 -15.95
C VAL A 47 7.00 -11.69 -15.24
N VAL A 48 7.38 -12.88 -15.73
CA VAL A 48 8.49 -13.65 -15.18
C VAL A 48 9.81 -12.89 -15.29
N ILE A 49 10.07 -12.22 -16.42
CA ILE A 49 11.24 -11.35 -16.58
C ILE A 49 11.19 -10.19 -15.58
N ALA A 50 10.05 -9.52 -15.41
CA ALA A 50 9.91 -8.42 -14.45
C ALA A 50 10.17 -8.87 -13.01
N ILE A 51 9.66 -10.05 -12.62
CA ILE A 51 9.92 -10.66 -11.31
C ILE A 51 11.40 -11.03 -11.17
N ALA A 52 12.02 -11.62 -12.20
CA ALA A 52 13.45 -11.94 -12.17
C ALA A 52 14.32 -10.67 -12.00
N ILE A 53 14.00 -9.58 -12.71
CA ILE A 53 14.69 -8.30 -12.54
C ILE A 53 14.52 -7.78 -11.11
N LEU A 54 13.31 -7.85 -10.55
CA LEU A 54 13.02 -7.46 -9.17
C LEU A 54 13.81 -8.29 -8.15
N LEU A 55 13.93 -9.59 -8.36
CA LEU A 55 14.72 -10.48 -7.51
C LEU A 55 16.20 -10.10 -7.55
N VAL A 56 16.76 -9.91 -8.74
CA VAL A 56 18.16 -9.51 -8.92
C VAL A 56 18.42 -8.15 -8.30
N SER A 57 17.53 -7.16 -8.51
CA SER A 57 17.68 -5.84 -7.89
C SER A 57 17.60 -5.90 -6.36
N SER A 58 16.71 -6.74 -5.82
CA SER A 58 16.59 -6.96 -4.37
C SER A 58 17.86 -7.60 -3.80
N VAL A 59 18.43 -8.61 -4.47
CA VAL A 59 19.72 -9.20 -4.05
C VAL A 59 20.83 -8.15 -4.06
N ILE A 60 20.90 -7.29 -5.09
CA ILE A 60 21.87 -6.19 -5.13
C ILE A 60 21.65 -5.20 -3.98
N ASP A 61 20.39 -4.90 -3.63
CA ASP A 61 20.08 -4.04 -2.49
C ASP A 61 20.61 -4.62 -1.18
N LEU A 62 20.60 -5.95 -1.04
CA LEU A 62 21.17 -6.66 0.09
C LEU A 62 22.71 -6.65 0.07
N VAL A 63 23.35 -6.50 -1.07
CA VAL A 63 24.82 -6.47 -1.18
C VAL A 63 25.40 -5.13 -0.70
N PHE A 64 24.69 -4.00 -0.86
CA PHE A 64 25.23 -2.68 -0.50
C PHE A 64 25.75 -2.56 0.94
N PRO A 65 25.00 -2.97 1.99
CA PRO A 65 25.53 -2.90 3.35
C PRO A 65 26.75 -3.82 3.59
N LEU A 66 26.86 -4.95 2.87
CA LEU A 66 28.05 -5.81 2.93
C LEU A 66 29.27 -5.15 2.29
N LEU A 67 29.10 -4.42 1.19
CA LEU A 67 30.18 -3.65 0.58
C LEU A 67 30.65 -2.55 1.52
N ILE A 68 29.73 -1.88 2.22
CA ILE A 68 30.09 -0.86 3.22
C ILE A 68 30.82 -1.50 4.40
N LYS A 69 30.34 -2.64 4.91
CA LYS A 69 31.07 -3.44 5.91
C LYS A 69 32.50 -3.73 5.46
N ARG A 70 32.66 -4.26 4.24
CA ARG A 70 33.97 -4.60 3.66
C ARG A 70 34.87 -3.37 3.54
N GLY A 71 34.31 -2.23 3.12
CA GLY A 71 35.07 -0.98 3.02
C GLY A 71 35.60 -0.50 4.36
N ILE A 72 34.80 -0.64 5.42
CA ILE A 72 35.22 -0.27 6.78
C ILE A 72 36.27 -1.25 7.31
N ASP A 73 35.98 -2.54 7.24
CA ASP A 73 36.78 -3.58 7.89
C ASP A 73 38.10 -3.87 7.15
N ASP A 74 38.05 -3.97 5.83
CA ASP A 74 39.16 -4.46 5.01
C ASP A 74 39.92 -3.32 4.29
N CYS A 75 39.35 -2.12 4.14
CA CYS A 75 40.01 -1.03 3.42
C CYS A 75 40.42 0.14 4.33
N ILE A 76 39.48 0.68 5.12
CA ILE A 76 39.74 1.84 5.98
C ILE A 76 40.62 1.46 7.16
N ARG A 77 40.32 0.35 7.86
CA ARG A 77 41.07 -0.08 9.04
C ARG A 77 42.56 -0.37 8.77
N PRO A 78 42.95 -1.05 7.66
CA PRO A 78 44.37 -1.21 7.30
C PRO A 78 44.99 -0.01 6.56
N GLY A 79 44.20 1.00 6.17
CA GLY A 79 44.69 2.20 5.47
C GLY A 79 44.94 2.02 3.96
N SER A 80 44.41 0.97 3.35
CA SER A 80 44.61 0.63 1.94
C SER A 80 43.73 1.47 1.01
N LEU A 81 44.18 2.69 0.66
CA LEU A 81 43.45 3.60 -0.24
C LEU A 81 43.17 3.00 -1.63
N HIS A 82 44.08 2.16 -2.13
CA HIS A 82 43.91 1.51 -3.43
C HIS A 82 42.73 0.52 -3.43
N GLU A 83 42.63 -0.32 -2.40
CA GLU A 83 41.51 -1.26 -2.24
C GLU A 83 40.19 -0.53 -2.01
N LEU A 84 40.23 0.58 -1.25
CA LEU A 84 39.06 1.43 -1.05
C LEU A 84 38.55 2.02 -2.37
N PHE A 85 39.46 2.48 -3.24
CA PHE A 85 39.10 3.01 -4.55
C PHE A 85 38.50 1.93 -5.46
N GLN A 86 39.10 0.73 -5.51
CA GLN A 86 38.55 -0.39 -6.26
C GLN A 86 37.15 -0.79 -5.76
N LEU A 87 36.97 -0.87 -4.45
CA LEU A 87 35.68 -1.19 -3.84
C LEU A 87 34.63 -0.10 -4.12
N SER A 88 35.03 1.17 -4.11
CA SER A 88 34.18 2.29 -4.47
C SER A 88 33.74 2.23 -5.94
N LEU A 89 34.63 1.80 -6.84
CA LEU A 89 34.30 1.61 -8.26
C LEU A 89 33.32 0.43 -8.45
N ILE A 90 33.51 -0.67 -7.71
CA ILE A 90 32.56 -1.79 -7.68
C ILE A 90 31.20 -1.32 -7.15
N TYR A 91 31.19 -0.57 -6.05
CA TYR A 91 29.98 0.00 -5.47
C TYR A 91 29.24 0.90 -6.47
N LEU A 92 29.98 1.79 -7.16
CA LEU A 92 29.41 2.66 -8.20
C LEU A 92 28.86 1.87 -9.38
N GLY A 93 29.59 0.86 -9.86
CA GLY A 93 29.12 -0.03 -10.93
C GLY A 93 27.84 -0.77 -10.54
N LEU A 94 27.79 -1.27 -9.30
CA LEU A 94 26.61 -1.96 -8.77
C LEU A 94 25.42 -1.00 -8.59
N LEU A 95 25.69 0.26 -8.22
CA LEU A 95 24.68 1.32 -8.11
C LEU A 95 24.06 1.66 -9.47
N ILE A 96 24.88 1.82 -10.51
CA ILE A 96 24.41 2.05 -11.89
C ILE A 96 23.63 0.83 -12.40
N ALA A 97 24.13 -0.38 -12.15
CA ALA A 97 23.43 -1.61 -12.52
C ALA A 97 22.08 -1.75 -11.81
N ASN A 98 22.02 -1.47 -10.51
CA ASN A 98 20.78 -1.50 -9.74
C ASN A 98 19.77 -0.46 -10.26
N PHE A 99 20.23 0.75 -10.57
CA PHE A 99 19.41 1.78 -11.18
C PHE A 99 18.81 1.32 -12.52
N ALA A 100 19.63 0.76 -13.42
CA ALA A 100 19.17 0.25 -14.70
C ALA A 100 18.15 -0.90 -14.53
N LEU A 101 18.39 -1.83 -13.60
CA LEU A 101 17.45 -2.92 -13.29
C LEU A 101 16.14 -2.38 -12.73
N ARG A 102 16.17 -1.45 -11.78
CA ARG A 102 14.97 -0.82 -11.22
C ARG A 102 14.18 -0.07 -12.29
N TYR A 103 14.86 0.68 -13.15
CA TYR A 103 14.24 1.36 -14.27
C TYR A 103 13.59 0.38 -15.25
N ALA A 104 14.30 -0.69 -15.63
CA ALA A 104 13.78 -1.74 -16.49
C ALA A 104 12.57 -2.45 -15.86
N HIS A 105 12.61 -2.73 -14.55
CA HIS A 105 11.49 -3.31 -13.81
C HIS A 105 10.27 -2.37 -13.81
N LEU A 106 10.48 -1.09 -13.51
CA LEU A 106 9.41 -0.09 -13.49
C LEU A 106 8.77 0.06 -14.87
N TYR A 107 9.59 0.21 -15.91
CA TYR A 107 9.11 0.33 -17.29
C TYR A 107 8.37 -0.93 -17.75
N LEU A 108 8.95 -2.12 -17.53
CA LEU A 108 8.35 -3.39 -17.96
C LEU A 108 7.03 -3.66 -17.24
N THR A 109 6.96 -3.41 -15.93
CA THR A 109 5.73 -3.57 -15.14
C THR A 109 4.66 -2.58 -15.57
N GLY A 110 5.02 -1.32 -15.80
CA GLY A 110 4.10 -0.30 -16.35
C GLY A 110 3.59 -0.67 -17.74
N TRP A 111 4.48 -1.13 -18.63
CA TRP A 111 4.12 -1.57 -19.97
C TRP A 111 3.17 -2.76 -19.95
N ILE A 112 3.45 -3.78 -19.12
CA ILE A 112 2.55 -4.94 -18.95
C ILE A 112 1.18 -4.48 -18.45
N GLY A 113 1.15 -3.61 -17.45
CA GLY A 113 -0.10 -3.06 -16.91
C GLY A 113 -0.94 -2.38 -17.98
N GLN A 114 -0.34 -1.47 -18.75
CA GLN A 114 -1.04 -0.75 -19.83
C GLN A 114 -1.55 -1.67 -20.95
N GLN A 115 -0.83 -2.74 -21.27
CA GLN A 115 -1.25 -3.69 -22.30
C GLN A 115 -2.39 -4.59 -21.84
N VAL A 116 -2.32 -5.09 -20.59
CA VAL A 116 -3.43 -5.81 -19.97
C VAL A 116 -4.68 -4.93 -19.91
N MET A 117 -4.51 -3.65 -19.54
CA MET A 117 -5.58 -2.65 -19.54
C MET A 117 -6.21 -2.44 -20.91
N HIS A 118 -5.38 -2.26 -21.93
CA HIS A 118 -5.83 -2.10 -23.31
C HIS A 118 -6.68 -3.30 -23.76
N ASP A 119 -6.18 -4.51 -23.58
CA ASP A 119 -6.87 -5.73 -24.01
C ASP A 119 -8.20 -5.93 -23.26
N LEU A 120 -8.21 -5.61 -21.97
CA LEU A 120 -9.42 -5.68 -21.15
C LEU A 120 -10.46 -4.66 -21.63
N ARG A 121 -10.06 -3.41 -21.87
CA ARG A 121 -10.95 -2.36 -22.41
C ARG A 121 -11.51 -2.72 -23.78
N VAL A 122 -10.68 -3.22 -24.70
CA VAL A 122 -11.13 -3.64 -26.04
C VAL A 122 -12.12 -4.81 -25.96
N ARG A 123 -11.87 -5.80 -25.09
CA ARG A 123 -12.78 -6.94 -24.93
C ARG A 123 -14.12 -6.54 -24.31
N ILE A 124 -14.10 -5.73 -23.25
CA ILE A 124 -15.34 -5.25 -22.62
C ILE A 124 -16.09 -4.34 -23.59
N PHE A 125 -15.41 -3.46 -24.31
CA PHE A 125 -16.04 -2.60 -25.31
C PHE A 125 -16.75 -3.40 -26.42
N ARG A 126 -16.08 -4.42 -26.98
CA ARG A 126 -16.70 -5.33 -27.95
C ARG A 126 -17.90 -6.07 -27.37
N HIS A 127 -17.80 -6.51 -26.11
CA HIS A 127 -18.92 -7.17 -25.44
C HIS A 127 -20.10 -6.22 -25.24
N VAL A 128 -19.86 -4.99 -24.80
CA VAL A 128 -20.90 -3.95 -24.63
C VAL A 128 -21.58 -3.65 -25.96
N GLN A 129 -20.83 -3.54 -27.07
CA GLN A 129 -21.42 -3.34 -28.39
C GLN A 129 -22.30 -4.51 -28.87
N SER A 130 -22.05 -5.73 -28.37
CA SER A 130 -22.86 -6.91 -28.69
C SER A 130 -24.12 -7.05 -27.84
N LEU A 131 -24.30 -6.21 -26.81
CA LEU A 131 -25.48 -6.27 -25.95
C LEU A 131 -26.70 -5.73 -26.67
N GLN A 132 -27.86 -6.34 -26.40
CA GLN A 132 -29.14 -5.88 -26.92
C GLN A 132 -29.46 -4.49 -26.37
N ILE A 133 -30.18 -3.67 -27.15
CA ILE A 133 -30.62 -2.32 -26.75
C ILE A 133 -31.35 -2.35 -25.39
N ALA A 134 -32.15 -3.38 -25.13
CA ALA A 134 -32.86 -3.60 -23.87
C ALA A 134 -31.95 -3.65 -22.61
N TYR A 135 -30.65 -3.96 -22.77
CA TYR A 135 -29.69 -3.88 -21.68
C TYR A 135 -29.45 -2.43 -21.25
N PHE A 136 -29.36 -1.50 -22.21
CA PHE A 136 -29.11 -0.08 -22.00
C PHE A 136 -30.33 0.66 -21.47
N ASP A 137 -31.54 0.15 -21.72
CA ASP A 137 -32.77 0.65 -21.10
C ASP A 137 -32.82 0.35 -19.59
N ARG A 138 -32.18 -0.75 -19.15
CA ARG A 138 -32.18 -1.22 -17.75
C ARG A 138 -30.93 -0.83 -16.97
N ASN A 139 -29.85 -0.44 -17.65
CA ASN A 139 -28.56 -0.12 -17.03
C ASN A 139 -28.07 1.25 -17.52
N PRO A 140 -27.95 2.26 -16.63
CA PRO A 140 -27.45 3.57 -17.02
C PRO A 140 -26.09 3.48 -17.72
N VAL A 141 -25.93 4.18 -18.84
CA VAL A 141 -24.69 4.21 -19.63
C VAL A 141 -23.49 4.61 -18.76
N GLY A 142 -23.69 5.53 -17.81
CA GLY A 142 -22.68 5.95 -16.83
C GLY A 142 -22.11 4.79 -15.99
N ARG A 143 -22.96 3.88 -15.49
CA ARG A 143 -22.53 2.70 -14.73
C ARG A 143 -21.67 1.75 -15.58
N THR A 144 -22.02 1.61 -16.85
CA THR A 144 -21.24 0.81 -17.81
C THR A 144 -19.89 1.49 -18.10
N MET A 145 -19.86 2.82 -18.22
CA MET A 145 -18.64 3.60 -18.42
C MET A 145 -17.69 3.54 -17.21
N THR A 146 -18.21 3.63 -15.98
CA THR A 146 -17.40 3.49 -14.75
C THR A 146 -16.74 2.11 -14.69
N ARG A 147 -17.49 1.04 -15.03
CA ARG A 147 -16.95 -0.33 -15.11
C ARG A 147 -15.86 -0.50 -16.17
N LEU A 148 -15.99 0.18 -17.30
CA LEU A 148 -15.01 0.15 -18.39
C LEU A 148 -13.71 0.91 -18.07
N THR A 149 -13.76 1.88 -17.16
CA THR A 149 -12.67 2.81 -16.89
C THR A 149 -12.06 2.57 -15.52
N SER A 150 -12.82 2.83 -14.46
CA SER A 150 -12.36 2.88 -13.07
C SER A 150 -12.09 1.48 -12.51
N ASP A 151 -13.00 0.53 -12.73
CA ASP A 151 -12.83 -0.83 -12.21
C ASP A 151 -11.67 -1.55 -12.91
N VAL A 152 -11.52 -1.34 -14.22
CA VAL A 152 -10.39 -1.86 -15.01
C VAL A 152 -9.06 -1.27 -14.49
N GLU A 153 -9.02 0.04 -14.19
CA GLU A 153 -7.83 0.70 -13.63
C GLU A 153 -7.47 0.16 -12.22
N ALA A 154 -8.47 -0.03 -11.36
CA ALA A 154 -8.27 -0.60 -10.03
C ALA A 154 -7.64 -1.99 -10.09
N LEU A 155 -8.10 -2.85 -11.02
CA LEU A 155 -7.50 -4.17 -11.26
C LEU A 155 -6.04 -4.10 -11.72
N ASN A 156 -5.69 -3.12 -12.57
CA ASN A 156 -4.31 -2.91 -13.00
C ASN A 156 -3.42 -2.43 -11.85
N GLN A 157 -3.89 -1.52 -11.00
CA GLN A 157 -3.16 -1.08 -9.81
C GLN A 157 -2.92 -2.23 -8.82
N LEU A 158 -3.93 -3.09 -8.61
CA LEU A 158 -3.80 -4.28 -7.77
C LEU A 158 -2.72 -5.23 -8.28
N PHE A 159 -2.64 -5.44 -9.59
CA PHE A 159 -1.62 -6.32 -10.15
C PHE A 159 -0.23 -5.69 -10.09
N THR A 160 -0.07 -4.48 -10.62
CA THR A 160 1.24 -3.83 -10.82
C THR A 160 1.85 -3.32 -9.53
N SER A 161 1.07 -2.62 -8.70
CA SER A 161 1.54 -1.95 -7.48
C SER A 161 1.20 -2.71 -6.20
N GLY A 162 0.17 -3.56 -6.25
CA GLY A 162 -0.22 -4.41 -5.13
C GLY A 162 0.60 -5.69 -5.06
N ILE A 163 0.28 -6.68 -5.91
CA ILE A 163 0.78 -8.05 -5.81
C ILE A 163 2.28 -8.15 -6.10
N VAL A 164 2.75 -7.56 -7.21
CA VAL A 164 4.15 -7.67 -7.64
C VAL A 164 5.08 -7.02 -6.61
N SER A 165 4.74 -5.81 -6.15
CA SER A 165 5.54 -5.09 -5.16
C SER A 165 5.50 -5.77 -3.79
N ALA A 166 4.32 -6.24 -3.33
CA ALA A 166 4.22 -7.00 -2.07
C ALA A 166 5.07 -8.29 -2.10
N PHE A 167 5.14 -8.98 -3.23
CA PHE A 167 6.01 -10.14 -3.39
C PHE A 167 7.49 -9.76 -3.25
N GLY A 168 7.92 -8.65 -3.88
CA GLY A 168 9.27 -8.10 -3.72
C GLY A 168 9.60 -7.73 -2.28
N ASP A 169 8.67 -7.10 -1.57
CA ASP A 169 8.80 -6.71 -0.17
C ASP A 169 9.00 -7.92 0.75
N ILE A 170 8.21 -8.99 0.55
CA ILE A 170 8.33 -10.24 1.31
C ILE A 170 9.70 -10.89 1.07
N ILE A 171 10.15 -10.96 -0.18
CA ILE A 171 11.46 -11.54 -0.50
C ILE A 171 12.60 -10.71 0.10
N THR A 172 12.49 -9.39 0.02
CA THR A 172 13.48 -8.48 0.60
C THR A 172 13.55 -8.67 2.12
N LEU A 173 12.40 -8.78 2.79
CA LEU A 173 12.32 -9.02 4.23
C LEU A 173 12.94 -10.37 4.62
N ILE A 174 12.63 -11.44 3.89
CA ILE A 174 13.24 -12.76 4.09
C ILE A 174 14.75 -12.68 3.90
N GLY A 175 15.21 -12.04 2.81
CA GLY A 175 16.63 -11.91 2.50
C GLY A 175 17.39 -11.13 3.58
N ILE A 176 16.86 -9.99 4.04
CA ILE A 176 17.46 -9.22 5.14
C ILE A 176 17.54 -10.07 6.40
N THR A 177 16.47 -10.79 6.74
CA THR A 177 16.44 -11.69 7.91
C THR A 177 17.56 -12.73 7.83
N VAL A 178 17.70 -13.41 6.68
CA VAL A 178 18.75 -14.40 6.45
C VAL A 178 20.15 -13.78 6.61
N VAL A 179 20.38 -12.60 6.04
CA VAL A 179 21.68 -11.91 6.15
C VAL A 179 21.99 -11.50 7.58
N LEU A 180 21.01 -11.00 8.34
CA LEU A 180 21.18 -10.64 9.75
C LEU A 180 21.60 -11.87 10.58
N PHE A 181 20.91 -13.00 10.43
CA PHE A 181 21.27 -14.24 11.14
C PHE A 181 22.64 -14.78 10.71
N TRP A 182 22.98 -14.65 9.42
CA TRP A 182 24.29 -15.05 8.90
C TRP A 182 25.44 -14.20 9.48
N LEU A 183 25.21 -12.89 9.68
CA LEU A 183 26.22 -12.00 10.26
C LEU A 183 26.41 -12.24 11.75
N ASN A 184 25.34 -12.27 12.54
CA ASN A 184 25.41 -12.54 13.98
C ASN A 184 24.02 -12.86 14.55
N VAL A 185 23.84 -14.09 15.04
CA VAL A 185 22.56 -14.58 15.58
C VAL A 185 22.08 -13.75 16.78
N LYS A 186 22.98 -13.35 17.69
CA LYS A 186 22.61 -12.63 18.91
C LYS A 186 22.11 -11.22 18.59
N LEU A 187 22.79 -10.50 17.70
CA LEU A 187 22.34 -9.18 17.23
C LEU A 187 21.06 -9.28 16.39
N ALA A 188 20.92 -10.29 15.54
CA ALA A 188 19.69 -10.51 14.78
C ALA A 188 18.48 -10.68 15.70
N LEU A 189 18.60 -11.47 16.77
CA LEU A 189 17.55 -11.63 17.77
C LEU A 189 17.21 -10.30 18.46
N VAL A 190 18.22 -9.48 18.79
CA VAL A 190 18.00 -8.14 19.37
C VAL A 190 17.20 -7.25 18.41
N THR A 191 17.52 -7.24 17.12
CA THR A 191 16.75 -6.52 16.10
C THR A 191 15.31 -7.03 16.03
N LEU A 192 15.12 -8.35 16.11
CA LEU A 192 13.80 -8.99 16.00
C LEU A 192 12.90 -8.77 17.22
N VAL A 193 13.41 -8.35 18.39
CA VAL A 193 12.60 -8.03 19.58
C VAL A 193 11.59 -6.92 19.30
N VAL A 194 11.90 -6.00 18.40
CA VAL A 194 11.01 -4.88 18.05
C VAL A 194 9.89 -5.31 17.10
N VAL A 195 10.06 -6.43 16.39
CA VAL A 195 9.11 -6.89 15.35
C VAL A 195 7.74 -7.25 15.91
N PRO A 196 7.58 -7.97 17.04
CA PRO A 196 6.28 -8.20 17.66
C PRO A 196 5.53 -6.90 18.02
N LEU A 197 6.24 -5.87 18.50
CA LEU A 197 5.65 -4.57 18.82
C LEU A 197 5.15 -3.89 17.54
N LEU A 198 5.98 -3.88 16.50
CA LEU A 198 5.62 -3.34 15.19
C LEU A 198 4.41 -4.06 14.60
N PHE A 199 4.40 -5.39 14.61
CA PHE A 199 3.29 -6.18 14.12
C PHE A 199 1.98 -5.85 14.86
N THR A 200 2.05 -5.70 16.18
CA THR A 200 0.90 -5.33 17.00
C THR A 200 0.41 -3.91 16.64
N ALA A 201 1.33 -2.95 16.51
CA ALA A 201 0.99 -1.58 16.08
C ALA A 201 0.34 -1.57 14.70
N SER A 202 0.87 -2.31 13.72
CA SER A 202 0.30 -2.46 12.38
C SER A 202 -1.09 -3.10 12.39
N MET A 203 -1.33 -4.11 13.23
CA MET A 203 -2.64 -4.76 13.35
C MET A 203 -3.69 -3.82 13.95
N ILE A 204 -3.32 -3.06 14.98
CA ILE A 204 -4.20 -2.03 15.59
C ILE A 204 -4.50 -0.93 14.56
N PHE A 205 -3.45 -0.39 13.91
CA PHE A 205 -3.59 0.62 12.87
C PHE A 205 -4.52 0.15 11.75
N ARG A 206 -4.29 -1.05 11.20
CA ARG A 206 -5.11 -1.63 10.13
C ARG A 206 -6.58 -1.75 10.52
N SER A 207 -6.88 -2.19 11.75
CA SER A 207 -8.26 -2.31 12.23
C SER A 207 -8.93 -0.93 12.36
N LYS A 208 -8.23 0.02 12.96
CA LYS A 208 -8.76 1.35 13.27
C LYS A 208 -8.91 2.22 12.03
N VAL A 209 -7.90 2.24 11.15
CA VAL A 209 -7.91 3.06 9.93
C VAL A 209 -9.00 2.57 8.98
N ARG A 210 -9.21 1.25 8.87
CA ARG A 210 -10.28 0.68 8.03
C ARG A 210 -11.65 1.16 8.48
N ARG A 211 -11.95 1.07 9.78
CA ARG A 211 -13.22 1.55 10.33
C ARG A 211 -13.40 3.06 10.12
N ALA A 212 -12.34 3.84 10.30
CA ALA A 212 -12.38 5.27 10.07
C ALA A 212 -12.64 5.63 8.59
N TYR A 213 -12.00 4.91 7.66
CA TYR A 213 -12.23 5.07 6.22
C TYR A 213 -13.66 4.72 5.81
N ALA A 214 -14.22 3.63 6.34
CA ALA A 214 -15.62 3.26 6.07
C ALA A 214 -16.57 4.40 6.50
N ILE A 215 -16.42 4.92 7.73
CA ILE A 215 -17.24 6.03 8.22
C ILE A 215 -17.04 7.30 7.37
N MET A 216 -15.81 7.62 6.99
CA MET A 216 -15.51 8.77 6.13
C MET A 216 -16.20 8.66 4.77
N ARG A 217 -16.20 7.48 4.15
CA ARG A 217 -16.89 7.21 2.89
C ARG A 217 -18.40 7.38 2.99
N ILE A 218 -19.03 6.89 4.07
CA ILE A 218 -20.46 7.10 4.33
C ILE A 218 -20.80 8.59 4.39
N LYS A 219 -20.00 9.37 5.14
CA LYS A 219 -20.22 10.82 5.27
C LYS A 219 -19.99 11.56 3.95
N LEU A 220 -18.99 11.16 3.17
CA LEU A 220 -18.77 11.68 1.83
C LEU A 220 -19.94 11.38 0.88
N ALA A 221 -20.47 10.16 0.91
CA ALA A 221 -21.61 9.76 0.09
C ALA A 221 -22.88 10.56 0.44
N ALA A 222 -23.17 10.75 1.73
CA ALA A 222 -24.28 11.57 2.18
C ALA A 222 -24.15 13.04 1.73
N MET A 223 -22.95 13.62 1.84
CA MET A 223 -22.66 14.97 1.36
C MET A 223 -22.85 15.09 -0.16
N ASN A 224 -22.36 14.11 -0.93
CA ASN A 224 -22.53 14.07 -2.39
C ASN A 224 -23.99 13.93 -2.81
N ALA A 225 -24.76 13.06 -2.14
CA ALA A 225 -26.18 12.89 -2.39
C ALA A 225 -26.95 14.20 -2.15
N PHE A 226 -26.66 14.88 -1.03
CA PHE A 226 -27.24 16.19 -0.71
C PHE A 226 -26.90 17.24 -1.77
N LEU A 227 -25.65 17.31 -2.22
CA LEU A 227 -25.24 18.24 -3.28
C LEU A 227 -25.96 17.93 -4.59
N GLN A 228 -26.07 16.67 -4.97
CA GLN A 228 -26.75 16.27 -6.20
C GLN A 228 -28.23 16.66 -6.20
N GLU A 229 -28.94 16.43 -5.09
CA GLU A 229 -30.34 16.84 -4.91
C GLU A 229 -30.49 18.37 -4.89
N SER A 230 -29.60 19.06 -4.17
CA SER A 230 -29.64 20.52 -4.04
C SER A 230 -29.36 21.24 -5.36
N ILE A 231 -28.42 20.74 -6.15
CA ILE A 231 -28.09 21.32 -7.46
C ILE A 231 -29.23 21.05 -8.46
N ALA A 232 -29.76 19.83 -8.49
CA ALA A 232 -30.90 19.50 -9.35
C ALA A 232 -32.16 20.30 -8.97
N GLY A 233 -32.37 20.56 -7.68
CA GLY A 233 -33.50 21.30 -7.12
C GLY A 233 -33.25 22.79 -6.87
N ILE A 234 -32.20 23.40 -7.44
CA ILE A 234 -31.76 24.76 -7.04
C ILE A 234 -32.86 25.82 -7.24
N ALA A 235 -33.66 25.69 -8.29
CA ALA A 235 -34.79 26.58 -8.55
C ALA A 235 -35.86 26.51 -7.44
N LEU A 236 -36.16 25.31 -6.92
CA LEU A 236 -37.09 25.13 -5.81
C LEU A 236 -36.53 25.75 -4.53
N ILE A 237 -35.23 25.57 -4.27
CA ILE A 237 -34.57 26.17 -3.10
C ILE A 237 -34.71 27.70 -3.14
N HIS A 238 -34.57 28.30 -4.33
CA HIS A 238 -34.75 29.75 -4.53
C HIS A 238 -36.22 30.18 -4.41
N LEU A 239 -37.15 29.46 -5.03
CA LEU A 239 -38.59 29.78 -5.00
C LEU A 239 -39.17 29.74 -3.59
N PHE A 240 -38.67 28.86 -2.73
CA PHE A 240 -39.11 28.72 -1.33
C PHE A 240 -38.22 29.48 -0.32
N ASP A 241 -37.25 30.28 -0.78
CA ASP A 241 -36.30 31.04 0.05
C ASP A 241 -35.60 30.17 1.13
N ARG A 242 -35.20 28.94 0.76
CA ARG A 242 -34.61 27.95 1.68
C ARG A 242 -33.08 27.91 1.68
N GLN A 243 -32.40 28.85 1.02
CA GLN A 243 -30.95 28.86 0.86
C GLN A 243 -30.20 28.78 2.19
N ARG A 244 -30.63 29.56 3.21
CA ARG A 244 -30.00 29.55 4.54
C ARG A 244 -30.14 28.20 5.24
N THR A 245 -31.34 27.60 5.19
CA THR A 245 -31.60 26.28 5.78
C THR A 245 -30.78 25.19 5.09
N GLN A 246 -30.72 25.21 3.75
CA GLN A 246 -29.93 24.24 2.99
C GLN A 246 -28.44 24.40 3.25
N ARG A 247 -27.96 25.63 3.37
CA ARG A 247 -26.56 25.89 3.71
C ARG A 247 -26.19 25.39 5.10
N ALA A 248 -27.03 25.61 6.11
CA ALA A 248 -26.81 25.06 7.44
C ALA A 248 -26.78 23.52 7.45
N HIS A 249 -27.62 22.87 6.64
CA HIS A 249 -27.61 21.41 6.50
C HIS A 249 -26.32 20.92 5.81
N PHE A 250 -25.88 21.60 4.74
CA PHE A 250 -24.59 21.33 4.10
C PHE A 250 -23.43 21.48 5.07
N ASP A 251 -23.40 22.57 5.85
CA ASP A 251 -22.33 22.85 6.80
C ASP A 251 -22.22 21.73 7.86
N GLN A 252 -23.35 21.17 8.30
CA GLN A 252 -23.36 20.00 9.18
C GLN A 252 -22.81 18.74 8.49
N LEU A 253 -23.25 18.42 7.27
CA LEU A 253 -22.74 17.27 6.51
C LEU A 253 -21.23 17.38 6.24
N ASN A 254 -20.77 18.59 5.93
CA ASN A 254 -19.36 18.88 5.71
C ASN A 254 -18.55 18.76 7.01
N ALA A 255 -19.08 19.23 8.15
CA ALA A 255 -18.43 19.05 9.45
C ALA A 255 -18.33 17.57 9.83
N ASP A 256 -19.39 16.79 9.63
CA ASP A 256 -19.40 15.35 9.85
C ASP A 256 -18.34 14.63 8.99
N HIS A 257 -18.23 15.01 7.71
CA HIS A 257 -17.22 14.48 6.80
C HIS A 257 -15.81 14.88 7.24
N ARG A 258 -15.60 16.16 7.57
CA ARG A 258 -14.32 16.68 8.11
C ARG A 258 -13.88 15.89 9.34
N ASP A 259 -14.76 15.69 10.31
CA ASP A 259 -14.43 15.00 11.56
C ASP A 259 -14.17 13.50 11.35
N ALA A 260 -14.82 12.88 10.35
CA ALA A 260 -14.49 11.53 9.90
C ALA A 260 -13.12 11.46 9.20
N LEU A 261 -12.80 12.43 8.35
CA LEU A 261 -11.51 12.53 7.66
C LEU A 261 -10.36 12.80 8.66
N LEU A 262 -10.54 13.71 9.62
CA LEU A 262 -9.56 13.97 10.67
C LEU A 262 -9.26 12.73 11.51
N ARG A 263 -10.26 11.85 11.73
CA ARG A 263 -10.01 10.55 12.37
C ARG A 263 -9.13 9.63 11.53
N THR A 264 -9.29 9.60 10.21
CA THR A 264 -8.36 8.83 9.35
C THR A 264 -6.96 9.39 9.43
N VAL A 265 -6.81 10.73 9.36
CA VAL A 265 -5.51 11.41 9.44
C VAL A 265 -4.85 11.12 10.78
N PHE A 266 -5.58 11.21 11.89
CA PHE A 266 -5.06 10.93 13.24
C PHE A 266 -4.40 9.54 13.33
N TYR A 267 -5.02 8.49 12.77
CA TYR A 267 -4.42 7.16 12.81
C TYR A 267 -3.10 7.08 12.03
N TYR A 268 -2.98 7.76 10.88
CA TYR A 268 -1.71 7.86 10.16
C TYR A 268 -0.68 8.67 10.94
N SER A 269 -1.08 9.81 11.52
CA SER A 269 -0.24 10.68 12.33
C SER A 269 0.29 10.00 13.59
N VAL A 270 -0.37 8.96 14.10
CA VAL A 270 0.13 8.15 15.22
C VAL A 270 0.98 6.99 14.72
N PHE A 271 0.58 6.32 13.64
CA PHE A 271 1.25 5.11 13.17
C PHE A 271 2.68 5.36 12.69
N PHE A 272 2.91 6.32 11.79
CA PHE A 272 4.27 6.54 11.25
C PHE A 272 5.27 6.95 12.33
N PRO A 273 4.97 7.90 13.23
CA PRO A 273 5.88 8.21 14.33
C PRO A 273 6.09 7.01 15.27
N THR A 274 5.08 6.16 15.49
CA THR A 274 5.26 4.93 16.27
C THR A 274 6.27 4.00 15.60
N VAL A 275 6.19 3.82 14.27
CA VAL A 275 7.15 3.01 13.52
C VAL A 275 8.56 3.60 13.59
N GLU A 276 8.70 4.93 13.46
CA GLU A 276 10.00 5.61 13.57
C GLU A 276 10.62 5.47 14.96
N ILE A 277 9.82 5.57 16.03
CA ILE A 277 10.29 5.32 17.41
C ILE A 277 10.75 3.87 17.58
N LEU A 278 10.00 2.91 17.03
CA LEU A 278 10.38 1.49 17.09
C LEU A 278 11.68 1.23 16.29
N GLU A 279 11.82 1.83 15.11
CA GLU A 279 13.03 1.76 14.31
C GLU A 279 14.23 2.36 15.06
N ALA A 280 14.08 3.56 15.64
CA ALA A 280 15.11 4.20 16.44
C ALA A 280 15.47 3.37 17.68
N LEU A 281 14.49 2.73 18.34
CA LEU A 281 14.72 1.82 19.45
C LEU A 281 15.52 0.59 19.00
N ALA A 282 15.20 0.01 17.84
CA ALA A 282 15.95 -1.12 17.28
C ALA A 282 17.41 -0.74 17.03
N VAL A 283 17.65 0.42 16.40
CA VAL A 283 19.01 0.94 16.17
C VAL A 283 19.73 1.20 17.50
N ALA A 284 19.07 1.81 18.49
CA ALA A 284 19.66 2.04 19.80
C ALA A 284 20.06 0.74 20.51
N LEU A 285 19.22 -0.29 20.46
CA LEU A 285 19.52 -1.62 21.01
C LEU A 285 20.68 -2.30 20.28
N ILE A 286 20.72 -2.20 18.94
CA ILE A 286 21.82 -2.71 18.11
C ILE A 286 23.14 -2.00 18.49
N LEU A 287 23.13 -0.67 18.62
CA LEU A 287 24.31 0.10 19.01
C LEU A 287 24.77 -0.24 20.44
N TRP A 288 23.84 -0.40 21.38
CA TRP A 288 24.16 -0.75 22.77
C TRP A 288 24.79 -2.14 22.87
N VAL A 289 24.11 -3.17 22.36
CA VAL A 289 24.57 -4.56 22.46
C VAL A 289 25.73 -4.82 21.50
N GLY A 290 25.63 -4.32 20.27
CA GLY A 290 26.64 -4.47 19.24
C GLY A 290 27.90 -3.66 19.49
N GLY A 291 27.78 -2.44 20.03
CA GLY A 291 28.94 -1.65 20.45
C GLY A 291 29.75 -2.37 21.53
N GLY A 292 29.08 -2.96 22.52
CA GLY A 292 29.74 -3.84 23.50
C GLY A 292 30.46 -5.03 22.84
N GLN A 293 29.86 -5.67 21.84
CA GLN A 293 30.48 -6.75 21.09
C GLN A 293 31.66 -6.30 20.22
N VAL A 294 31.64 -5.07 19.68
CA VAL A 294 32.79 -4.49 18.97
C VAL A 294 33.96 -4.28 19.91
N ILE A 295 33.72 -3.72 21.10
CA ILE A 295 34.76 -3.48 22.12
C ILE A 295 35.37 -4.81 22.59
N GLN A 296 34.56 -5.86 22.70
CA GLN A 296 34.98 -7.21 23.05
C GLN A 296 35.62 -7.97 21.88
N ASN A 297 35.78 -7.35 20.69
CA ASN A 297 36.27 -7.96 19.46
C ASN A 297 35.47 -9.19 18.99
N VAL A 298 34.20 -9.30 19.37
CA VAL A 298 33.28 -10.37 18.94
C VAL A 298 32.75 -10.10 17.52
N ILE A 299 32.51 -8.83 17.20
CA ILE A 299 32.14 -8.38 15.84
C ILE A 299 33.04 -7.22 15.41
N THR A 300 33.09 -6.99 14.10
CA THR A 300 33.80 -5.84 13.52
C THR A 300 32.93 -4.59 13.52
N LEU A 301 33.56 -3.41 13.42
CA LEU A 301 32.84 -2.14 13.31
C LEU A 301 32.00 -2.09 12.03
N GLY A 302 32.52 -2.60 10.91
CA GLY A 302 31.76 -2.70 9.66
C GLY A 302 30.54 -3.60 9.79
N ALA A 303 30.63 -4.70 10.56
CA ALA A 303 29.47 -5.55 10.83
C ALA A 303 28.38 -4.79 11.60
N LEU A 304 28.76 -4.00 12.62
CA LEU A 304 27.80 -3.16 13.36
C LEU A 304 27.10 -2.15 12.44
N VAL A 305 27.86 -1.46 11.58
CA VAL A 305 27.30 -0.49 10.61
C VAL A 305 26.35 -1.18 9.62
N ALA A 306 26.72 -2.37 9.12
CA ALA A 306 25.82 -3.15 8.27
C ALA A 306 24.54 -3.57 9.00
N PHE A 307 24.61 -3.95 10.28
CA PHE A 307 23.44 -4.28 11.10
C PHE A 307 22.47 -3.09 11.21
N VAL A 308 22.98 -1.88 11.45
CA VAL A 308 22.15 -0.66 11.48
C VAL A 308 21.45 -0.45 10.14
N GLN A 309 22.18 -0.51 9.03
CA GLN A 309 21.59 -0.33 7.69
C GLN A 309 20.55 -1.40 7.32
N TYR A 310 20.80 -2.66 7.69
CA TYR A 310 19.83 -3.73 7.48
C TYR A 310 18.58 -3.56 8.35
N SER A 311 18.76 -3.09 9.59
CA SER A 311 17.65 -2.79 10.50
C SER A 311 16.75 -1.74 9.87
N GLU A 312 17.27 -0.58 9.46
CA GLU A 312 16.48 0.48 8.79
C GLU A 312 15.75 -0.04 7.55
N ARG A 313 16.43 -0.85 6.72
CA ARG A 313 15.83 -1.48 5.53
C ARG A 313 14.75 -2.50 5.86
N PHE A 314 14.81 -3.18 7.01
CA PHE A 314 13.84 -4.18 7.43
C PHE A 314 12.46 -3.56 7.72
N PHE A 315 12.41 -2.34 8.28
CA PHE A 315 11.15 -1.68 8.62
C PHE A 315 10.37 -1.16 7.40
N ARG A 316 11.06 -0.83 6.30
CA ARG A 316 10.43 -0.24 5.10
C ARG A 316 9.41 -1.19 4.42
N PRO A 317 9.74 -2.45 4.07
CA PRO A 317 8.77 -3.39 3.49
C PRO A 317 7.52 -3.59 4.37
N ILE A 318 7.67 -3.57 5.69
CA ILE A 318 6.55 -3.74 6.63
C ILE A 318 5.59 -2.54 6.56
N ARG A 319 6.13 -1.34 6.42
CA ARG A 319 5.37 -0.10 6.22
C ARG A 319 4.59 -0.14 4.90
N ASP A 320 5.29 -0.43 3.81
CA ASP A 320 4.70 -0.54 2.47
C ASP A 320 3.59 -1.60 2.40
N LEU A 321 3.82 -2.78 3.00
CA LEU A 321 2.83 -3.86 3.04
C LEU A 321 1.59 -3.48 3.87
N SER A 322 1.77 -2.70 4.93
CA SER A 322 0.69 -2.19 5.78
C SER A 322 -0.21 -1.19 5.03
N GLU A 323 0.37 -0.34 4.18
CA GLU A 323 -0.37 0.62 3.35
C GLU A 323 -1.10 -0.05 2.18
N ARG A 324 -0.39 -0.92 1.44
CA ARG A 324 -0.89 -1.55 0.21
C ARG A 324 -2.02 -2.54 0.45
N TYR A 325 -2.18 -3.02 1.68
CA TYR A 325 -3.32 -3.88 2.04
C TYR A 325 -4.68 -3.22 1.71
N ASN A 326 -4.79 -1.90 1.88
CA ASN A 326 -6.02 -1.17 1.59
C ASN A 326 -6.30 -1.08 0.08
N VAL A 327 -5.25 -0.91 -0.74
CA VAL A 327 -5.34 -0.91 -2.21
C VAL A 327 -5.78 -2.28 -2.72
N LEU A 328 -5.24 -3.35 -2.14
CA LEU A 328 -5.62 -4.72 -2.48
C LEU A 328 -7.09 -5.03 -2.17
N GLN A 329 -7.64 -4.49 -1.08
CA GLN A 329 -9.07 -4.67 -0.77
C GLN A 329 -9.97 -3.86 -1.69
N GLY A 330 -9.64 -2.59 -1.93
CA GLY A 330 -10.46 -1.71 -2.78
C GLY A 330 -10.60 -2.23 -4.20
N ALA A 331 -9.52 -2.73 -4.79
CA ALA A 331 -9.55 -3.25 -6.15
C ALA A 331 -10.21 -4.64 -6.30
N MET A 332 -10.44 -5.38 -5.21
CA MET A 332 -11.22 -6.63 -5.28
C MET A 332 -12.73 -6.39 -5.08
N ALA A 333 -13.13 -5.22 -4.58
CA ALA A 333 -14.52 -4.83 -4.45
C ALA A 333 -15.12 -4.24 -5.75
N SER A 334 -14.24 -3.83 -6.69
CA SER A 334 -14.56 -3.37 -8.05
C SER A 334 -14.71 -4.53 -9.04
#